data_AF-A0A0C1RND1-F1
#
_entry.id   AF-A0A0C1RND1-F1
#
_cell.length_a   1.000
_cell.length_b   1.000
_cell.length_c   1.000
_cell.angle_alpha   90.00
_cell.angle_beta   90.00
_cell.angle_gamma   90.00
#
_symmetry.space_group_name_H-M   'P 1'
#
loop_
_entity.id
_entity.type
_entity.pdbx_description
1 polymer ?
#
loop_
_entity_poly.entity_id
_entity_poly.type
_entity_poly.pdbx_seq_one_letter_code
_entity_poly.pdbx_strand_id
1 'polypeptide(L)'
;MSTNVLLPLLIIALSIFFAFTAYLRTRTRSKSQPKVFRLQIPKKKKLRSRKIEDVQKNDGEKILDQSVSLTDWHNDYEETLLTFFERADSVFIQTTDTTNVNNPLPLDLPNVDKAAYSHPSREIGVELTALAGIVNTGYISQSRKDQDTFAEQKKLYFDYRSVWLSRLRQYVNDFERLIHLRKPLT
;
A
#
# COMPACT_ATOMS: atom_id res chain seq x y z
N MET A 1 25.39 -64.66 -10.58
CA MET A 1 25.45 -63.21 -10.84
C MET A 1 24.06 -62.61 -10.65
N SER A 2 23.76 -62.01 -9.49
CA SER A 2 22.47 -61.33 -9.26
C SER A 2 22.44 -60.37 -8.05
N THR A 3 23.58 -60.05 -7.42
CA THR A 3 23.62 -59.20 -6.20
C THR A 3 23.90 -57.72 -6.47
N ASN A 4 24.20 -57.32 -7.70
CA ASN A 4 24.60 -55.94 -8.04
C ASN A 4 23.43 -54.99 -8.37
N VAL A 5 22.21 -55.50 -8.52
CA VAL A 5 21.02 -54.69 -8.84
C VAL A 5 20.28 -54.21 -7.57
N LEU A 6 20.55 -54.86 -6.43
CA LEU A 6 19.90 -54.54 -5.15
C LEU A 6 20.32 -53.18 -4.60
N LEU A 7 21.59 -52.82 -4.80
CA LEU A 7 22.20 -51.60 -4.28
C LEU A 7 21.65 -50.32 -4.94
N PRO A 8 21.52 -50.22 -6.28
CA PRO A 8 20.87 -49.06 -6.90
C PRO A 8 19.37 -48.98 -6.57
N LEU A 9 18.66 -50.11 -6.46
CA LEU A 9 17.26 -50.14 -6.04
C LEU A 9 17.06 -49.58 -4.61
N LEU A 10 17.98 -49.90 -3.70
CA LEU A 10 17.93 -49.42 -2.33
C LEU A 10 18.18 -47.90 -2.25
N ILE A 11 19.10 -47.37 -3.07
CA ILE A 11 19.37 -45.93 -3.15
C ILE A 11 18.13 -45.17 -3.65
N ILE A 12 17.44 -45.69 -4.67
CA ILE A 12 16.21 -45.08 -5.21
C ILE A 12 15.09 -45.13 -4.18
N ALA A 13 14.91 -46.25 -3.47
CA ALA A 13 13.92 -46.36 -2.42
C ALA A 13 14.18 -45.36 -1.27
N LEU A 14 15.45 -45.16 -0.90
CA LEU A 14 15.83 -44.21 0.14
C LEU A 14 15.56 -42.76 -0.28
N SER A 15 15.85 -42.39 -1.53
CA SER A 15 15.63 -41.02 -2.02
C SER A 15 14.15 -40.66 -2.06
N ILE A 16 13.30 -41.59 -2.51
CA ILE A 16 11.84 -41.42 -2.51
C ILE A 16 11.31 -41.30 -1.08
N PHE A 17 11.83 -42.10 -0.14
CA PHE A 17 11.44 -42.02 1.27
C PHE A 17 11.81 -40.67 1.91
N PHE A 18 13.00 -40.13 1.63
CA PHE A 18 13.39 -38.79 2.09
C PHE A 18 12.52 -37.69 1.47
N ALA A 19 12.20 -37.78 0.18
CA ALA A 19 11.31 -36.83 -0.47
C ALA A 19 9.89 -36.87 0.12
N PHE A 20 9.37 -38.07 0.39
CA PHE A 20 8.04 -38.27 0.95
C PHE A 20 7.94 -37.76 2.40
N THR A 21 8.94 -38.04 3.23
CA THR A 21 8.99 -37.54 4.62
C THR A 21 9.17 -36.01 4.67
N ALA A 22 9.96 -35.43 3.77
CA ALA A 22 10.07 -33.98 3.62
C ALA A 22 8.73 -33.35 3.19
N TYR A 23 8.03 -33.97 2.22
CA TYR A 23 6.71 -33.53 1.77
C TYR A 23 5.64 -33.62 2.86
N LEU A 24 5.59 -34.70 3.65
CA LEU A 24 4.67 -34.79 4.79
C LEU A 24 4.99 -33.76 5.88
N ARG A 25 6.28 -33.49 6.13
CA ARG A 25 6.72 -32.49 7.10
C ARG A 25 6.37 -31.06 6.68
N THR A 26 6.45 -30.74 5.39
CA THR A 26 6.01 -29.43 4.87
C THR A 26 4.50 -29.31 4.86
N ARG A 27 3.77 -30.38 4.53
CA ARG A 27 2.28 -30.40 4.55
C ARG A 27 1.69 -30.28 5.96
N THR A 28 2.33 -30.87 6.97
CA THR A 28 1.90 -30.74 8.38
C THR A 28 2.23 -29.36 8.97
N ARG A 29 3.26 -28.67 8.48
CA ARG A 29 3.55 -27.28 8.85
C ARG A 29 2.70 -26.23 8.13
N SER A 30 2.01 -26.58 7.03
CA SER A 30 1.25 -25.59 6.23
C SER A 30 -0.11 -25.19 6.82
N LYS A 31 -0.52 -25.73 7.98
CA LYS A 31 -1.73 -25.33 8.73
C LYS A 31 -1.43 -24.55 10.02
N SER A 32 -0.24 -23.98 10.14
CA SER A 32 0.01 -22.93 11.14
C SER A 32 -0.73 -21.67 10.71
N GLN A 33 -1.87 -21.39 11.33
CA GLN A 33 -2.57 -20.11 11.21
C GLN A 33 -1.59 -18.93 11.26
N PRO A 34 -1.81 -17.84 10.49
CA PRO A 34 -0.94 -16.68 10.55
C PRO A 34 -0.90 -16.17 11.99
N LYS A 35 0.29 -16.23 12.61
CA LYS A 35 0.54 -15.61 13.91
C LYS A 35 0.31 -14.11 13.75
N VAL A 36 -0.88 -13.66 14.13
CA VAL A 36 -1.18 -12.25 14.29
C VAL A 36 -0.21 -11.73 15.34
N PHE A 37 0.70 -10.85 14.95
CA PHE A 37 1.52 -10.09 15.88
C PHE A 37 0.58 -9.18 16.68
N ARG A 38 0.12 -9.67 17.84
CA ARG A 38 -0.46 -8.80 18.85
C ARG A 38 0.71 -8.03 19.46
N LEU A 39 0.91 -6.80 18.99
CA LEU A 39 1.67 -5.78 19.70
C LEU A 39 1.17 -5.79 21.15
N GLN A 40 2.00 -6.29 22.07
CA GLN A 40 1.75 -6.14 23.50
C GLN A 40 1.93 -4.65 23.81
N ILE A 41 0.86 -3.88 23.65
CA ILE A 41 0.80 -2.51 24.13
C ILE A 41 0.93 -2.63 25.66
N PRO A 42 1.98 -2.09 26.29
CA PRO A 42 2.09 -2.14 27.74
C PRO A 42 0.89 -1.40 28.33
N LYS A 43 0.03 -2.13 29.05
CA LYS A 43 -1.08 -1.55 29.81
C LYS A 43 -0.48 -0.60 30.84
N LYS A 44 -0.47 0.70 30.53
CA LYS A 44 -0.11 1.75 31.50
C LYS A 44 -1.06 1.62 32.70
N LYS A 45 -0.49 1.24 33.85
CA LYS A 45 -1.17 1.29 35.14
C LYS A 45 -1.63 2.73 35.37
N LYS A 46 -2.94 2.93 35.56
CA LYS A 46 -3.51 4.20 36.03
C LYS A 46 -2.91 4.53 37.40
N LEU A 47 -1.93 5.43 37.45
CA LEU A 47 -1.52 6.07 38.68
C LEU A 47 -2.37 7.32 38.87
N ARG A 48 -3.16 7.32 39.93
CA ARG A 48 -4.02 8.42 40.35
C ARG A 48 -3.18 9.36 41.24
N SER A 49 -2.84 10.54 40.75
CA SER A 49 -2.35 11.67 41.56
C SER A 49 -2.50 12.96 40.74
N ARG A 50 -3.56 13.74 40.97
CA ARG A 50 -3.62 14.91 41.88
C ARG A 50 -3.05 16.18 41.22
N LYS A 51 -4.00 16.95 40.66
CA LYS A 51 -4.11 18.43 40.62
C LYS A 51 -2.79 19.23 40.48
N ILE A 52 -2.55 19.74 39.29
CA ILE A 52 -1.97 21.08 39.06
C ILE A 52 -2.81 21.73 37.96
N GLU A 53 -3.49 22.82 38.32
CA GLU A 53 -4.25 23.72 37.46
C GLU A 53 -3.31 24.55 36.57
N ASP A 54 -3.83 24.81 35.35
CA ASP A 54 -3.55 25.92 34.44
C ASP A 54 -2.13 26.17 33.92
N VAL A 55 -1.95 25.95 32.60
CA VAL A 55 -1.75 27.04 31.62
C VAL A 55 -2.25 26.58 30.23
N GLN A 56 -3.29 27.26 29.75
CA GLN A 56 -3.71 27.48 28.35
C GLN A 56 -3.61 26.33 27.32
N LYS A 57 -4.77 25.70 27.06
CA LYS A 57 -5.13 25.17 25.73
C LYS A 57 -6.53 25.65 25.37
N ASN A 58 -6.58 26.76 24.65
CA ASN A 58 -7.60 27.13 23.68
C ASN A 58 -6.75 27.73 22.54
N ASP A 59 -6.73 27.15 21.34
CA ASP A 59 -7.86 27.21 20.42
C ASP A 59 -7.87 26.02 19.44
N GLY A 60 -9.08 25.53 19.15
CA GLY A 60 -9.38 24.96 17.83
C GLY A 60 -9.61 23.45 17.71
N GLU A 61 -9.82 22.70 18.80
CA GLU A 61 -10.28 21.31 18.70
C GLU A 61 -11.81 21.27 18.61
N LYS A 62 -12.34 21.68 17.45
CA LYS A 62 -13.70 21.28 17.06
C LYS A 62 -13.66 19.82 16.64
N ILE A 63 -13.96 18.96 17.61
CA ILE A 63 -14.87 17.81 17.50
C ILE A 63 -14.98 17.26 16.07
N LEU A 64 -14.16 16.26 15.75
CA LEU A 64 -14.49 15.27 14.72
C LEU A 64 -14.73 13.94 15.45
N ASP A 65 -15.82 13.92 16.21
CA ASP A 65 -16.39 12.75 16.89
C ASP A 65 -17.08 11.82 15.87
N GLN A 66 -16.29 11.30 14.94
CA GLN A 66 -16.59 10.05 14.25
C GLN A 66 -15.27 9.33 14.13
N SER A 67 -14.98 8.46 15.10
CA SER A 67 -13.91 7.48 14.94
C SER A 67 -14.31 6.49 13.86
N VAL A 68 -14.29 6.93 12.60
CA VAL A 68 -14.42 6.06 11.44
C VAL A 68 -13.33 5.01 11.61
N SER A 69 -13.70 3.73 11.64
CA SER A 69 -12.71 2.67 11.71
C SER A 69 -11.86 2.74 10.45
N LEU A 70 -10.56 2.46 10.55
CA LEU A 70 -9.68 2.40 9.38
C LEU A 70 -10.22 1.43 8.32
N THR A 71 -10.86 0.34 8.75
CA THR A 71 -11.52 -0.62 7.86
C THR A 71 -12.70 0.01 7.11
N ASP A 72 -13.54 0.79 7.80
CA ASP A 72 -14.70 1.42 7.19
C ASP A 72 -14.26 2.48 6.18
N TRP A 73 -13.25 3.29 6.54
CA TRP A 73 -12.62 4.24 5.63
C TRP A 73 -12.08 3.55 4.37
N HIS A 74 -11.39 2.41 4.53
CA HIS A 74 -10.89 1.67 3.37
C HIS A 74 -12.04 1.18 2.47
N ASN A 75 -13.09 0.61 3.03
CA ASN A 75 -14.23 0.15 2.24
C ASN A 75 -14.91 1.30 1.46
N ASP A 76 -15.00 2.49 2.07
CA ASP A 76 -15.66 3.65 1.47
C ASP A 76 -14.81 4.31 0.37
N TYR A 77 -13.47 4.29 0.50
CA TYR A 77 -12.58 5.06 -0.37
C TYR A 77 -11.62 4.22 -1.23
N GLU A 78 -11.57 2.89 -1.08
CA GLU A 78 -10.67 2.01 -1.83
C GLU A 78 -10.79 2.24 -3.35
N GLU A 79 -12.00 2.18 -3.89
CA GLU A 79 -12.22 2.36 -5.34
C GLU A 79 -11.75 3.75 -5.82
N THR A 80 -12.01 4.78 -5.03
CA THR A 80 -11.61 6.16 -5.34
C THR A 80 -10.10 6.28 -5.38
N LEU A 81 -9.40 5.67 -4.41
CA LEU A 81 -7.94 5.69 -4.32
C LEU A 81 -7.28 4.86 -5.41
N LEU A 82 -7.81 3.68 -5.72
CA LEU A 82 -7.30 2.86 -6.83
C LEU A 82 -7.46 3.61 -8.15
N THR A 83 -8.62 4.20 -8.39
CA THR A 83 -8.87 5.02 -9.59
C THR A 83 -7.96 6.25 -9.63
N PHE A 84 -7.70 6.88 -8.48
CA PHE A 84 -6.72 7.97 -8.38
C PHE A 84 -5.33 7.51 -8.84
N PHE A 85 -4.83 6.38 -8.34
CA PHE A 85 -3.52 5.86 -8.71
C PHE A 85 -3.44 5.47 -10.18
N GLU A 86 -4.48 4.86 -10.75
CA GLU A 86 -4.53 4.53 -12.18
C GLU A 86 -4.46 5.78 -13.07
N ARG A 87 -5.19 6.84 -12.68
CA ARG A 87 -5.15 8.12 -13.40
C ARG A 87 -3.81 8.82 -13.21
N ALA A 88 -3.28 8.87 -12.00
CA ALA A 88 -1.99 9.48 -11.71
C ALA A 88 -0.84 8.77 -12.44
N ASP A 89 -0.87 7.44 -12.51
CA ASP A 89 0.06 6.65 -13.31
C ASP A 89 0.02 7.04 -14.79
N SER A 90 -1.17 7.23 -15.35
CA SER A 90 -1.30 7.64 -16.76
C SER A 90 -0.60 8.98 -17.03
N VAL A 91 -0.64 9.92 -16.09
CA VAL A 91 0.03 11.22 -16.22
C VAL A 91 1.54 11.04 -16.33
N PHE A 92 2.13 10.20 -15.48
CA PHE A 92 3.58 10.07 -15.40
C PHE A 92 4.18 9.02 -16.35
N ILE A 93 3.40 8.01 -16.77
CA ILE A 93 3.85 6.94 -17.68
C ILE A 93 3.70 7.33 -19.14
N GLN A 94 2.60 7.97 -19.57
CA GLN A 94 2.36 8.32 -20.98
C GLN A 94 3.43 9.24 -21.60
N THR A 95 4.36 9.72 -20.78
CA THR A 95 5.45 10.63 -21.16
C THR A 95 6.66 9.96 -21.80
N THR A 96 6.80 8.63 -21.70
CA THR A 96 7.93 7.91 -22.28
C THR A 96 7.72 7.55 -23.76
N ASP A 97 6.47 7.47 -24.22
CA ASP A 97 6.14 7.13 -25.61
C ASP A 97 5.94 8.41 -26.44
N THR A 98 7.04 8.97 -26.90
CA THR A 98 7.12 10.18 -27.74
C THR A 98 6.53 10.05 -29.15
N THR A 99 5.56 9.17 -29.40
CA THR A 99 5.02 8.92 -30.74
C THR A 99 3.51 9.04 -30.89
N ASN A 100 2.72 9.27 -29.83
CA ASN A 100 1.27 9.41 -30.02
C ASN A 100 0.64 10.60 -29.27
N VAL A 101 0.33 11.62 -30.08
CA VAL A 101 -0.80 12.55 -29.98
C VAL A 101 -0.75 13.61 -28.86
N ASN A 102 -0.55 14.83 -29.35
CA ASN A 102 -0.82 16.13 -28.73
C ASN A 102 -2.28 16.31 -28.29
N ASN A 103 -2.78 15.51 -27.35
CA ASN A 103 -4.00 15.83 -26.63
C ASN A 103 -3.78 15.44 -25.17
N PRO A 104 -3.38 16.37 -24.29
CA PRO A 104 -3.48 16.10 -22.86
C PRO A 104 -4.96 15.79 -22.58
N LEU A 105 -5.27 14.53 -22.25
CA LEU A 105 -6.61 14.20 -21.79
C LEU A 105 -6.94 15.13 -20.62
N PRO A 106 -8.20 15.59 -20.48
CA PRO A 106 -8.63 16.27 -19.27
C PRO A 106 -8.32 15.34 -18.11
N LEU A 107 -7.42 15.78 -17.23
CA LEU A 107 -7.09 15.01 -16.04
C LEU A 107 -8.22 15.22 -15.02
N ASP A 108 -9.29 14.45 -15.20
CA ASP A 108 -10.33 14.32 -14.18
C ASP A 108 -9.81 13.38 -13.09
N LEU A 109 -8.97 13.93 -12.20
CA LEU A 109 -8.54 13.23 -11.01
C LEU A 109 -9.74 13.07 -10.09
N PRO A 110 -10.04 11.85 -9.62
CA PRO A 110 -11.10 11.65 -8.64
C PRO A 110 -10.79 12.49 -7.40
N ASN A 111 -11.85 13.10 -6.84
CA ASN A 111 -11.71 13.94 -5.66
C ASN A 111 -11.36 13.09 -4.43
N VAL A 112 -10.07 13.10 -4.07
CA VAL A 112 -9.54 12.43 -2.89
C VAL A 112 -9.59 13.30 -1.62
N ASP A 113 -10.07 14.54 -1.69
CA ASP A 113 -10.11 15.46 -0.54
C ASP A 113 -10.96 14.88 0.58
N LYS A 114 -12.13 14.33 0.24
CA LYS A 114 -13.00 13.68 1.22
C LYS A 114 -12.30 12.51 1.90
N ALA A 115 -11.58 11.68 1.14
CA ALA A 115 -10.79 10.57 1.68
C ALA A 115 -9.66 11.07 2.58
N ALA A 116 -8.99 12.16 2.20
CA ALA A 116 -7.92 12.76 2.99
C ALA A 116 -8.42 13.32 4.33
N TYR A 117 -9.54 14.06 4.32
CA TYR A 117 -10.10 14.67 5.52
C TYR A 117 -10.74 13.66 6.48
N SER A 118 -11.33 12.58 5.95
CA SER A 118 -11.98 11.54 6.76
C SER A 118 -11.03 10.46 7.26
N HIS A 119 -9.75 10.47 6.85
CA HIS A 119 -8.81 9.43 7.23
C HIS A 119 -8.57 9.41 8.75
N PRO A 120 -8.63 8.25 9.44
CA PRO A 120 -8.51 8.18 10.90
C PRO A 120 -7.16 8.66 11.46
N SER A 121 -6.11 8.63 10.63
CA SER A 121 -4.83 9.29 10.90
C SER A 121 -4.71 10.58 10.08
N ARG A 122 -4.61 11.71 10.77
CA ARG A 122 -4.46 13.04 10.16
C ARG A 122 -3.19 13.15 9.31
N GLU A 123 -2.09 12.56 9.75
CA GLU A 123 -0.81 12.60 9.02
C GLU A 123 -0.94 11.93 7.65
N ILE A 124 -1.59 10.76 7.61
CA ILE A 124 -1.85 10.03 6.37
C ILE A 124 -2.81 10.80 5.46
N GLY A 125 -3.83 11.45 6.02
CA GLY A 125 -4.70 12.34 5.27
C GLY A 125 -3.94 13.49 4.59
N VAL A 126 -3.04 14.15 5.32
CA VAL A 126 -2.19 15.23 4.77
C VAL A 126 -1.25 14.71 3.68
N GLU A 127 -0.65 13.54 3.86
CA GLU A 127 0.16 12.90 2.83
C GLU A 127 -0.64 12.63 1.54
N LEU A 128 -1.92 12.26 1.66
CA LEU A 128 -2.79 12.04 0.50
C LEU A 128 -3.09 13.34 -0.25
N THR A 129 -3.36 14.43 0.50
CA THR A 129 -3.53 15.77 -0.09
C THR A 129 -2.25 16.25 -0.78
N ALA A 130 -1.09 16.03 -0.16
CA ALA A 130 0.20 16.36 -0.76
C ALA A 130 0.43 15.57 -2.05
N LEU A 131 0.09 14.27 -2.05
CA LEU A 131 0.18 13.42 -3.24
C LEU A 131 -0.73 13.90 -4.37
N ALA A 132 -1.98 14.27 -4.06
CA ALA A 132 -2.88 14.87 -5.05
C ALA A 132 -2.29 16.18 -5.63
N GLY A 133 -1.68 17.01 -4.78
CA GLY A 133 -0.95 18.21 -5.19
C GLY A 133 0.24 17.93 -6.10
N ILE A 134 1.03 16.89 -5.82
CA ILE A 134 2.16 16.44 -6.66
C ILE A 134 1.66 16.05 -8.05
N VAL A 135 0.60 15.24 -8.13
CA VAL A 135 0.04 14.79 -9.42
C VAL A 135 -0.50 15.98 -10.22
N ASN A 136 -1.25 16.87 -9.57
CA ASN A 136 -1.80 18.05 -10.23
C ASN A 136 -0.69 19.00 -10.73
N THR A 137 0.34 19.22 -9.90
CA THR A 137 1.51 20.04 -10.28
C THR A 137 2.25 19.40 -11.44
N GLY A 138 2.48 18.08 -11.40
CA GLY A 138 3.09 17.34 -12.51
C GLY A 138 2.30 17.49 -13.81
N TYR A 139 0.98 17.31 -13.77
CA TYR A 139 0.11 17.50 -14.94
C TYR A 139 0.19 18.92 -15.51
N ILE A 140 0.11 19.94 -14.64
CA ILE A 140 0.20 21.35 -15.06
C ILE A 140 1.58 21.63 -15.66
N SER A 141 2.67 21.20 -15.02
CA SER A 141 4.04 21.38 -15.53
C SER A 141 4.23 20.71 -16.89
N GLN A 142 3.65 19.52 -17.08
CA GLN A 142 3.66 18.86 -18.37
C GLN A 142 2.91 19.67 -19.45
N SER A 143 1.70 20.18 -19.14
CA SER A 143 0.96 21.04 -20.07
C SER A 143 1.72 22.32 -20.46
N ARG A 144 2.54 22.84 -19.53
CA ARG A 144 3.41 24.01 -19.71
C ARG A 144 4.75 23.66 -20.37
N LYS A 145 5.02 22.38 -20.64
CA LYS A 145 6.30 21.85 -21.14
C LYS A 145 7.49 22.14 -20.22
N ASP A 146 7.24 22.34 -18.92
CA ASP A 146 8.27 22.47 -17.89
C ASP A 146 8.74 21.07 -17.47
N GLN A 147 9.80 20.61 -18.12
CA GLN A 147 10.33 19.25 -17.95
C GLN A 147 11.05 19.07 -16.61
N ASP A 148 11.67 20.12 -16.07
CA ASP A 148 12.43 20.03 -14.82
C ASP A 148 11.47 19.82 -13.65
N THR A 149 10.45 20.67 -13.54
CA THR A 149 9.41 20.51 -12.52
C THR A 149 8.66 19.19 -12.71
N PHE A 150 8.35 18.81 -13.96
CA PHE A 150 7.69 17.54 -14.24
C PHE A 150 8.51 16.33 -13.77
N ALA A 151 9.82 16.31 -14.04
CA ALA A 151 10.70 15.23 -13.62
C ALA A 151 10.81 15.14 -12.08
N GLU A 152 10.86 16.28 -11.40
CA GLU A 152 10.86 16.33 -9.93
C GLU A 152 9.55 15.77 -9.36
N GLN A 153 8.39 16.23 -9.87
CA GLN A 153 7.09 15.73 -9.41
C GLN A 153 6.90 14.25 -9.73
N LYS A 154 7.38 13.78 -10.88
CA LYS A 154 7.37 12.36 -11.28
C LYS A 154 8.14 11.50 -10.27
N LYS A 155 9.32 11.95 -9.86
CA LYS A 155 10.13 11.25 -8.86
C LYS A 155 9.41 11.18 -7.51
N LEU A 156 8.93 12.32 -7.01
CA LEU A 156 8.20 12.39 -5.74
C LEU A 156 6.95 11.49 -5.77
N TYR A 157 6.20 11.52 -6.87
CA TYR A 157 5.04 10.66 -7.06
C TYR A 157 5.41 9.18 -6.88
N PHE A 158 6.45 8.69 -7.55
CA PHE A 158 6.84 7.27 -7.44
C PHE A 158 7.30 6.87 -6.03
N ASP A 159 8.00 7.76 -5.32
CA ASP A 159 8.42 7.54 -3.94
C ASP A 159 7.18 7.34 -3.03
N TYR A 160 6.23 8.28 -3.08
CA TYR A 160 4.99 8.20 -2.29
C TYR A 160 4.08 7.04 -2.73
N ARG A 161 3.96 6.80 -4.04
CA ARG A 161 3.12 5.73 -4.61
C ARG A 161 3.48 4.37 -4.04
N SER A 162 4.77 4.06 -3.93
CA SER A 162 5.23 2.76 -3.41
C SER A 162 4.78 2.52 -1.95
N VAL A 163 4.83 3.57 -1.13
CA VAL A 163 4.39 3.57 0.27
C VAL A 163 2.87 3.42 0.34
N TRP A 164 2.13 4.20 -0.46
CA TRP A 164 0.67 4.19 -0.47
C TRP A 164 0.07 2.87 -0.95
N LEU A 165 0.57 2.28 -2.03
CA LEU A 165 0.10 0.98 -2.50
C LEU A 165 0.37 -0.13 -1.46
N SER A 166 1.46 -0.01 -0.69
CA SER A 166 1.77 -0.93 0.40
C SER A 166 0.80 -0.79 1.58
N ARG A 167 0.31 0.42 1.87
CA ARG A 167 -0.71 0.69 2.90
C ARG A 167 -2.08 0.17 2.48
N LEU A 168 -2.49 0.45 1.24
CA LEU A 168 -3.76 -0.04 0.68
C LEU A 168 -3.84 -1.57 0.74
N ARG A 169 -2.76 -2.27 0.40
CA ARG A 169 -2.68 -3.75 0.44
C ARG A 169 -3.19 -4.39 1.73
N GLN A 170 -3.03 -3.72 2.86
CA GLN A 170 -3.40 -4.28 4.16
C GLN A 170 -4.91 -4.44 4.33
N TYR A 171 -5.71 -3.73 3.51
CA TYR A 171 -7.17 -3.60 3.66
C TYR A 171 -7.94 -3.74 2.34
N VAL A 172 -7.24 -4.02 1.23
CA VAL A 172 -7.82 -4.10 -0.12
C VAL A 172 -8.72 -5.31 -0.27
N ASN A 173 -9.91 -5.08 -0.81
CA ASN A 173 -10.82 -6.12 -1.26
C ASN A 173 -10.56 -6.49 -2.74
N ASP A 174 -10.14 -5.52 -3.57
CA ASP A 174 -9.80 -5.72 -4.99
C ASP A 174 -8.29 -5.91 -5.20
N PHE A 175 -7.84 -7.15 -4.92
CA PHE A 175 -6.43 -7.51 -5.06
C PHE A 175 -5.95 -7.49 -6.52
N GLU A 176 -6.83 -7.68 -7.51
CA GLU A 176 -6.44 -7.75 -8.91
C GLU A 176 -5.98 -6.38 -9.41
N ARG A 177 -6.79 -5.33 -9.19
CA ARG A 177 -6.41 -3.95 -9.57
C ARG A 177 -5.12 -3.51 -8.87
N LEU A 178 -4.97 -3.84 -7.59
CA LEU A 178 -3.74 -3.53 -6.85
C LEU A 178 -2.50 -4.24 -7.42
N ILE A 179 -2.63 -5.51 -7.85
CA ILE A 179 -1.54 -6.25 -8.51
C ILE A 179 -1.16 -5.58 -9.83
N HIS A 180 -2.13 -5.11 -10.61
CA HIS A 180 -1.88 -4.39 -11.85
C HIS A 180 -1.11 -3.08 -11.61
N LEU A 181 -1.54 -2.28 -10.63
CA LEU A 181 -0.82 -1.08 -10.22
C LEU A 181 0.61 -1.40 -9.73
N ARG A 182 0.83 -2.53 -9.07
CA ARG A 182 2.17 -2.83 -8.53
C ARG A 182 3.19 -3.25 -9.60
N LYS A 183 2.75 -3.58 -10.82
CA LYS A 183 3.71 -3.96 -11.88
C LYS A 183 4.73 -2.83 -12.07
N PRO A 184 6.03 -3.15 -12.19
CA PRO A 184 7.04 -2.13 -12.41
C PRO A 184 6.65 -1.39 -13.69
N LEU A 185 6.47 -0.09 -13.54
CA LEU A 185 6.18 0.81 -14.64
C LEU A 185 7.50 1.03 -15.36
N THR A 186 7.75 0.19 -16.37
CA THR A 186 8.93 0.23 -17.24
C THR A 186 8.76 1.24 -18.34
#